data_AF-A0A7C6MH45-F1
#
_entry.id   AF-A0A7C6MH45-F1
#
_cell.length_a   1.000
_cell.length_b   1.000
_cell.length_c   1.000
_cell.angle_alpha   90.00
_cell.angle_beta   90.00
_cell.angle_gamma   90.00
#
_symmetry.space_group_name_H-M   'P 1'
#
loop_
_entity.id
_entity.type
_entity.pdbx_description
1 polymer ?
#
loop_
_entity_poly.entity_id
_entity_poly.type
_entity_poly.pdbx_seq_one_letter_code
_entity_poly.pdbx_strand_id
1 'polypeptide(L)'
;MTNELFGPVSAPDEHVRELAREHHLRLTKPTGALGRLEELGVWVSACQGECPPRALDDCRVIVFAGDHGIARHGVSAYPAEVSIQMHANIVAGGAGVNAIASTHGASVRSVDISLDHDVPADGAGADSKDARYRVRRASGSIDREDAMSDEEVRRALEIGIRLADEAVDEGADLLIAGDLGIGNTTISATLIGAATGSEPVVVVGRGTGIDDEGWKRKTAAVRDAMFRVRRLRNDPVEVLRRASSPDIAAMAAFLAQAAVRRTPVILDGA
;
A
#
# COMPACT_ATOMS: atom_id res chain seq x y z
N MET A 1 1.37 -9.69 -18.92
CA MET A 1 1.02 -9.67 -17.48
C MET A 1 0.30 -8.40 -17.05
N THR A 2 0.89 -7.19 -17.00
CA THR A 2 0.17 -6.00 -16.47
C THR A 2 -1.09 -5.62 -17.26
N ASN A 3 -1.04 -5.59 -18.59
CA ASN A 3 -2.23 -5.31 -19.43
C ASN A 3 -3.31 -6.42 -19.40
N GLU A 4 -3.01 -7.59 -18.83
CA GLU A 4 -3.98 -8.68 -18.67
C GLU A 4 -4.63 -8.68 -17.29
N LEU A 5 -4.01 -8.02 -16.30
CA LEU A 5 -4.47 -8.00 -14.91
C LEU A 5 -5.41 -6.84 -14.60
N PHE A 6 -5.22 -5.68 -15.23
CA PHE A 6 -5.99 -4.47 -14.95
C PHE A 6 -6.76 -4.02 -16.18
N GLY A 7 -7.99 -3.53 -15.94
CA GLY A 7 -8.77 -2.83 -16.96
C GLY A 7 -8.12 -1.49 -17.36
N PRO A 8 -8.62 -0.84 -18.43
CA PRO A 8 -8.14 0.48 -18.81
C PRO A 8 -8.45 1.51 -17.71
N VAL A 9 -7.47 2.34 -17.38
CA VAL A 9 -7.65 3.47 -16.45
C VAL A 9 -7.99 4.71 -17.27
N SER A 10 -9.23 5.19 -17.19
CA SER A 10 -9.64 6.43 -17.84
C SER A 10 -9.20 7.65 -17.01
N ALA A 11 -8.76 8.71 -17.68
CA ALA A 11 -8.48 9.97 -17.03
C ALA A 11 -9.73 10.52 -16.29
N PRO A 12 -9.55 11.38 -15.27
CA PRO A 12 -10.64 12.17 -14.71
C PRO A 12 -11.34 13.00 -15.79
N ASP A 13 -12.65 13.21 -15.67
CA ASP A 13 -13.47 13.89 -16.67
C ASP A 13 -13.17 15.40 -16.71
N GLU A 14 -12.67 15.87 -17.85
CA GLU A 14 -12.27 17.28 -18.01
C GLU A 14 -13.48 18.23 -18.11
N HIS A 15 -14.61 17.76 -18.65
CA HIS A 15 -15.82 18.59 -18.69
C HIS A 15 -16.36 18.83 -17.27
N VAL A 16 -16.40 17.77 -16.45
CA VAL A 16 -16.81 17.88 -15.04
C VAL A 16 -15.80 18.71 -14.24
N ARG A 17 -14.50 18.61 -14.57
CA ARG A 17 -13.47 19.47 -13.98
C ARG A 17 -13.77 20.95 -14.19
N GLU A 18 -14.13 21.35 -15.41
CA GLU A 18 -14.53 22.74 -15.70
C GLU A 18 -15.81 23.14 -14.98
N LEU A 19 -16.84 22.28 -14.97
CA LEU A 19 -18.08 22.53 -14.22
C LEU A 19 -17.82 22.77 -12.74
N ALA A 20 -16.90 22.01 -12.13
CA ALA A 20 -16.52 22.17 -10.73
C ALA A 20 -15.72 23.46 -10.48
N ARG A 21 -14.83 23.86 -11.40
CA ARG A 21 -14.14 25.16 -11.35
C ARG A 21 -15.15 26.31 -11.38
N GLU A 22 -16.09 26.28 -12.32
CA GLU A 22 -17.16 27.28 -12.41
C GLU A 22 -18.08 27.28 -11.18
N HIS A 23 -18.37 26.12 -10.63
CA HIS A 23 -19.16 25.99 -9.39
C HIS A 23 -18.47 26.74 -8.23
N HIS A 24 -17.15 26.55 -8.05
CA HIS A 24 -16.39 27.25 -7.01
C HIS A 24 -16.41 28.78 -7.13
N LEU A 25 -16.54 29.33 -8.34
CA LEU A 25 -16.67 30.77 -8.57
C LEU A 25 -18.04 31.34 -8.16
N ARG A 26 -19.07 30.49 -8.06
CA ARG A 26 -20.44 30.89 -7.67
C ARG A 26 -20.72 30.72 -6.17
N LEU A 27 -19.85 30.03 -5.44
CA LEU A 27 -20.01 29.83 -3.99
C LEU A 27 -19.85 31.14 -3.23
N THR A 28 -20.54 31.26 -2.09
CA THR A 28 -20.49 32.44 -1.20
C THR A 28 -19.17 32.52 -0.43
N LYS A 29 -18.08 32.78 -1.14
CA LYS A 29 -16.71 32.94 -0.64
C LYS A 29 -15.92 33.84 -1.61
N PRO A 30 -14.88 34.56 -1.14
CA PRO A 30 -13.93 35.17 -2.06
C PRO A 30 -13.28 34.10 -2.96
N THR A 31 -12.97 34.44 -4.20
CA THR A 31 -12.30 33.53 -5.14
C THR A 31 -10.99 33.00 -4.55
N GLY A 32 -10.82 31.67 -4.54
CA GLY A 32 -9.62 31.02 -4.01
C GLY A 32 -9.49 31.00 -2.48
N ALA A 33 -10.48 31.48 -1.73
CA ALA A 33 -10.39 31.58 -0.27
C ALA A 33 -10.21 30.22 0.44
N LEU A 34 -10.58 29.10 -0.19
CA LEU A 34 -10.42 27.76 0.39
C LEU A 34 -9.15 27.03 -0.10
N GLY A 35 -8.35 27.66 -0.97
CA GLY A 35 -7.06 27.13 -1.44
C GLY A 35 -7.16 25.68 -1.97
N ARG A 36 -6.36 24.78 -1.40
CA ARG A 36 -6.29 23.35 -1.81
C ARG A 36 -7.61 22.60 -1.67
N LEU A 37 -8.55 23.05 -0.83
CA LEU A 37 -9.86 22.41 -0.75
C LEU A 37 -10.67 22.61 -2.03
N GLU A 38 -10.48 23.72 -2.75
CA GLU A 38 -11.10 23.92 -4.07
C GLU A 38 -10.49 22.98 -5.10
N GLU A 39 -9.17 22.84 -5.10
CA GLU A 39 -8.46 21.91 -5.99
C GLU A 39 -8.90 20.45 -5.76
N LEU A 40 -9.06 20.04 -4.51
CA LEU A 40 -9.55 18.71 -4.15
C LEU A 40 -11.01 18.52 -4.57
N GLY A 41 -11.89 19.49 -4.33
CA GLY A 41 -13.29 19.41 -4.76
C GLY A 41 -13.41 19.24 -6.27
N VAL A 42 -12.63 20.00 -7.04
CA VAL A 42 -12.54 19.88 -8.51
C VAL A 42 -12.01 18.50 -8.93
N TRP A 43 -10.96 18.01 -8.28
CA TRP A 43 -10.37 16.71 -8.60
C TRP A 43 -11.33 15.55 -8.30
N VAL A 44 -11.97 15.52 -7.13
CA VAL A 44 -12.95 14.48 -6.77
C VAL A 44 -14.13 14.51 -7.73
N SER A 45 -14.63 15.71 -8.09
CA SER A 45 -15.71 15.86 -9.09
C SER A 45 -15.33 15.20 -10.42
N ALA A 46 -14.14 15.50 -10.94
CA ALA A 46 -13.65 14.93 -12.19
C ALA A 46 -13.43 13.40 -12.10
N CYS A 47 -12.98 12.89 -10.96
CA CYS A 47 -12.84 11.44 -10.74
C CYS A 47 -14.20 10.73 -10.70
N GLN A 48 -15.17 11.29 -10.00
CA GLN A 48 -16.52 10.71 -9.87
C GLN A 48 -17.42 10.98 -11.09
N GLY A 49 -17.07 11.94 -11.94
CA GLY A 49 -17.87 12.32 -13.11
C GLY A 49 -19.12 13.15 -12.77
N GLU A 50 -19.15 13.79 -11.60
CA GLU A 50 -20.30 14.55 -11.11
C GLU A 50 -19.86 15.84 -10.39
N CYS A 51 -20.65 16.92 -10.51
CA CYS A 51 -20.43 18.19 -9.81
C CYS A 51 -21.76 18.71 -9.23
N PRO A 52 -21.87 18.94 -7.90
CA PRO A 52 -20.84 18.71 -6.88
C PRO A 52 -20.51 17.21 -6.74
N PRO A 53 -19.33 16.85 -6.20
CA PRO A 53 -18.99 15.44 -6.02
C PRO A 53 -19.92 14.81 -4.96
N ARG A 54 -20.13 13.49 -5.07
CA ARG A 54 -20.75 12.68 -4.02
C ARG A 54 -19.90 12.76 -2.75
N ALA A 55 -20.57 12.79 -1.60
CA ALA A 55 -19.93 12.74 -0.30
C ALA A 55 -19.10 11.45 -0.16
N LEU A 56 -18.01 11.53 0.60
CA LEU A 56 -17.13 10.41 0.90
C LEU A 56 -17.47 9.91 2.30
N ASP A 57 -18.56 9.16 2.42
CA ASP A 57 -19.13 8.76 3.72
C ASP A 57 -18.60 7.40 4.19
N ASP A 58 -18.36 6.46 3.27
CA ASP A 58 -17.75 5.15 3.58
C ASP A 58 -16.25 5.15 3.24
N CYS A 59 -15.43 5.50 4.23
CA CYS A 59 -13.98 5.48 4.14
C CYS A 59 -13.42 4.17 4.71
N ARG A 60 -12.53 3.48 3.99
CA ARG A 60 -12.01 2.18 4.42
C ARG A 60 -10.48 2.11 4.38
N VAL A 61 -9.89 1.79 5.53
CA VAL A 61 -8.46 1.50 5.67
C VAL A 61 -8.22 0.01 5.48
N ILE A 62 -7.37 -0.34 4.52
CA ILE A 62 -6.89 -1.71 4.31
C ILE A 62 -5.41 -1.75 4.68
N VAL A 63 -5.07 -2.51 5.72
CA VAL A 63 -3.69 -2.70 6.19
C VAL A 63 -3.15 -4.02 5.67
N PHE A 64 -2.16 -3.96 4.79
CA PHE A 64 -1.46 -5.11 4.23
C PHE A 64 -0.34 -5.56 5.18
N ALA A 65 -0.52 -6.71 5.83
CA ALA A 65 0.43 -7.22 6.82
C ALA A 65 1.36 -8.29 6.22
N GLY A 66 2.67 -8.10 6.34
CA GLY A 66 3.68 -9.04 5.83
C GLY A 66 5.04 -8.87 6.52
N ASP A 67 5.77 -9.97 6.68
CA ASP A 67 7.13 -9.94 7.23
C ASP A 67 8.18 -10.11 6.14
N HIS A 68 9.37 -9.57 6.40
CA HIS A 68 10.38 -9.40 5.37
C HIS A 68 11.66 -10.15 5.73
N GLY A 69 12.19 -11.00 4.84
CA GLY A 69 13.41 -11.76 5.08
C GLY A 69 14.61 -10.88 5.47
N ILE A 70 14.68 -9.67 4.90
CA ILE A 70 15.73 -8.68 5.17
C ILE A 70 15.75 -8.21 6.63
N ALA A 71 14.63 -8.30 7.37
CA ALA A 71 14.55 -7.94 8.78
C ALA A 71 15.55 -8.71 9.65
N ARG A 72 15.88 -9.96 9.27
CA ARG A 72 16.82 -10.83 9.98
C ARG A 72 18.27 -10.32 9.94
N HIS A 73 18.54 -9.26 9.19
CA HIS A 73 19.87 -8.66 9.03
C HIS A 73 20.03 -7.35 9.79
N GLY A 74 19.19 -7.11 10.80
CA GLY A 74 19.35 -5.99 11.74
C GLY A 74 19.14 -4.63 11.10
N VAL A 75 18.20 -4.55 10.14
CA VAL A 75 17.79 -3.32 9.44
C VAL A 75 16.59 -2.62 10.11
N SER A 76 16.07 -3.19 11.21
CA SER A 76 14.99 -2.63 12.04
C SER A 76 15.38 -2.66 13.51
N ALA A 77 14.79 -1.75 14.30
CA ALA A 77 14.96 -1.70 15.75
C ALA A 77 14.14 -2.77 16.51
N TYR A 78 13.13 -3.36 15.88
CA TYR A 78 12.22 -4.33 16.50
C TYR A 78 12.38 -5.74 15.93
N PRO A 79 12.14 -6.79 16.74
CA PRO A 79 12.15 -8.17 16.25
C PRO A 79 10.94 -8.47 15.37
N ALA A 80 11.07 -9.41 14.44
CA ALA A 80 10.04 -9.74 13.44
C ALA A 80 8.68 -10.15 14.07
N GLU A 81 8.70 -10.77 15.25
CA GLU A 81 7.51 -11.20 15.99
C GLU A 81 6.54 -10.06 16.33
N VAL A 82 7.00 -8.80 16.33
CA VAL A 82 6.17 -7.61 16.61
C VAL A 82 5.09 -7.43 15.55
N SER A 83 5.31 -7.83 14.30
CA SER A 83 4.32 -7.69 13.23
C SER A 83 3.04 -8.47 13.53
N ILE A 84 3.18 -9.69 14.05
CA ILE A 84 2.04 -10.57 14.38
C ILE A 84 1.22 -9.98 15.54
N GLN A 85 1.90 -9.47 16.57
CA GLN A 85 1.26 -8.85 17.72
C GLN A 85 0.52 -7.57 17.31
N MET A 86 1.13 -6.75 16.45
CA MET A 86 0.52 -5.53 15.96
C MET A 86 -0.68 -5.83 15.05
N HIS A 87 -0.60 -6.85 14.20
CA HIS A 87 -1.73 -7.29 13.37
C HIS A 87 -2.92 -7.69 14.25
N ALA A 88 -2.67 -8.54 15.27
CA ALA A 88 -3.70 -8.91 16.23
C ALA A 88 -4.28 -7.70 16.98
N ASN A 89 -3.44 -6.72 17.33
CA ASN A 89 -3.89 -5.47 17.95
C ASN A 89 -4.79 -4.63 17.02
N ILE A 90 -4.47 -4.55 15.72
CA ILE A 90 -5.31 -3.84 14.74
C ILE A 90 -6.67 -4.55 14.59
N VAL A 91 -6.65 -5.89 14.49
CA VAL A 91 -7.88 -6.71 14.41
C VAL A 91 -8.74 -6.53 15.67
N ALA A 92 -8.13 -6.44 16.84
CA ALA A 92 -8.81 -6.17 18.11
C ALA A 92 -9.27 -4.70 18.29
N GLY A 93 -8.94 -3.80 17.35
CA GLY A 93 -9.32 -2.38 17.44
C GLY A 93 -8.43 -1.52 18.33
N GLY A 94 -7.27 -2.02 18.76
CA GLY A 94 -6.42 -1.40 19.78
C GLY A 94 -5.21 -0.60 19.26
N ALA A 95 -5.03 -0.47 17.94
CA ALA A 95 -3.88 0.23 17.37
C ALA A 95 -4.18 1.71 17.05
N GLY A 96 -3.12 2.49 16.78
CA GLY A 96 -3.25 3.92 16.45
C GLY A 96 -4.12 4.18 15.22
N VAL A 97 -4.03 3.32 14.19
CA VAL A 97 -4.89 3.39 13.01
C VAL A 97 -6.37 3.23 13.37
N ASN A 98 -6.71 2.36 14.33
CA ASN A 98 -8.10 2.19 14.78
C ASN A 98 -8.60 3.44 15.49
N ALA A 99 -7.77 4.03 16.37
CA ALA A 99 -8.12 5.26 17.07
C ALA A 99 -8.40 6.39 16.08
N ILE A 100 -7.50 6.63 15.12
CA ILE A 100 -7.67 7.70 14.12
C ILE A 100 -8.87 7.41 13.21
N ALA A 101 -8.99 6.20 12.68
CA ALA A 101 -10.10 5.82 11.81
C ALA A 101 -11.46 6.01 12.50
N SER A 102 -11.58 5.62 13.78
CA SER A 102 -12.81 5.77 14.55
C SER A 102 -13.24 7.24 14.70
N THR A 103 -12.30 8.17 14.85
CA THR A 103 -12.60 9.61 14.95
C THR A 103 -13.13 10.21 13.64
N HIS A 104 -12.89 9.54 12.52
CA HIS A 104 -13.31 9.96 11.18
C HIS A 104 -14.39 9.05 10.57
N GLY A 105 -14.96 8.11 11.34
CA GLY A 105 -15.97 7.18 10.84
C GLY A 105 -15.45 6.17 9.81
N ALA A 106 -14.13 6.01 9.68
CA ALA A 106 -13.52 5.07 8.74
C ALA A 106 -13.44 3.66 9.36
N SER A 107 -13.66 2.64 8.52
CA SER A 107 -13.44 1.24 8.91
C SER A 107 -11.98 0.83 8.74
N VAL A 108 -11.52 -0.14 9.53
CA VAL A 108 -10.15 -0.69 9.42
C VAL A 108 -10.22 -2.19 9.24
N ARG A 109 -9.55 -2.70 8.20
CA ARG A 109 -9.36 -4.12 7.94
C ARG A 109 -7.87 -4.41 7.80
N SER A 110 -7.32 -5.21 8.70
CA SER A 110 -5.95 -5.72 8.54
C SER A 110 -5.99 -7.10 7.94
N VAL A 111 -5.16 -7.33 6.92
CA VAL A 111 -5.12 -8.57 6.14
C VAL A 111 -3.73 -9.17 6.21
N ASP A 112 -3.60 -10.39 6.72
CA ASP A 112 -2.36 -11.15 6.69
C ASP A 112 -2.07 -11.66 5.28
N ILE A 113 -1.10 -11.03 4.62
CA ILE A 113 -0.62 -11.42 3.30
C ILE A 113 0.58 -12.37 3.43
N SER A 114 1.51 -12.07 4.35
CA SER A 114 2.73 -12.86 4.50
C SER A 114 3.45 -12.75 5.85
N LEU A 115 2.75 -12.65 6.97
CA LEU A 115 3.38 -12.62 8.30
C LEU A 115 4.19 -13.90 8.60
N ASP A 116 5.25 -13.80 9.40
CA ASP A 116 6.21 -14.90 9.71
C ASP A 116 5.67 -15.86 10.80
N HIS A 117 4.51 -16.47 10.56
CA HIS A 117 3.94 -17.49 11.45
C HIS A 117 3.39 -18.70 10.71
N ASP A 118 3.22 -19.81 11.43
CA ASP A 118 2.54 -20.98 10.90
C ASP A 118 1.02 -20.77 10.87
N VAL A 119 0.36 -21.38 9.89
CA VAL A 119 -1.10 -21.43 9.81
C VAL A 119 -1.54 -22.83 10.27
N PRO A 120 -2.53 -22.96 11.18
CA PRO A 120 -3.05 -24.25 11.59
C PRO A 120 -3.48 -25.09 10.38
N ALA A 121 -3.02 -26.35 10.32
CA ALA A 121 -3.23 -27.26 9.18
C ALA A 121 -4.71 -27.65 8.96
N ASP A 122 -5.56 -27.41 9.96
CA ASP A 122 -6.99 -27.73 9.97
C ASP A 122 -7.89 -26.52 9.61
N GLY A 123 -7.30 -25.35 9.34
CA GLY A 123 -8.05 -24.12 9.07
C GLY A 123 -8.86 -23.61 10.27
N ALA A 124 -8.68 -24.18 11.46
CA ALA A 124 -9.36 -23.78 12.68
C ALA A 124 -8.49 -22.79 13.45
N GLY A 125 -8.65 -21.49 13.16
CA GLY A 125 -8.00 -20.43 13.95
C GLY A 125 -7.73 -19.13 13.21
N ALA A 126 -7.69 -19.16 11.88
CA ALA A 126 -7.91 -17.97 11.07
C ALA A 126 -9.41 -17.93 10.75
N ASP A 127 -10.06 -16.77 10.89
CA ASP A 127 -11.35 -16.58 10.25
C ASP A 127 -11.22 -17.07 8.80
N SER A 128 -12.03 -18.06 8.40
CA SER A 128 -11.88 -18.78 7.13
C SER A 128 -11.89 -17.87 5.89
N LYS A 129 -12.27 -16.61 6.07
CA LYS A 129 -12.23 -15.57 5.06
C LYS A 129 -10.83 -14.99 4.83
N ASP A 130 -9.94 -14.93 5.82
CA ASP A 130 -8.65 -14.25 5.68
C ASP A 130 -7.52 -15.15 5.18
N ALA A 131 -7.61 -16.47 5.41
CA ALA A 131 -6.64 -17.44 4.88
C ALA A 131 -6.51 -17.41 3.34
N ARG A 132 -7.55 -16.95 2.63
CA ARG A 132 -7.53 -16.83 1.16
C ARG A 132 -6.60 -15.72 0.66
N TYR A 133 -6.27 -14.73 1.49
CA TYR A 133 -5.38 -13.64 1.14
C TYR A 133 -3.92 -13.88 1.55
N ARG A 134 -3.65 -15.02 2.16
CA ARG A 134 -2.27 -15.39 2.47
C ARG A 134 -1.56 -15.91 1.23
N VAL A 135 -0.36 -15.39 1.00
CA VAL A 135 0.53 -15.80 -0.11
C VAL A 135 1.55 -16.82 0.38
N ARG A 136 2.28 -16.49 1.45
CA ARG A 136 3.39 -17.29 1.99
C ARG A 136 3.73 -16.88 3.42
N ARG A 137 4.76 -17.49 4.00
CA ARG A 137 5.36 -17.08 5.27
C ARG A 137 6.61 -16.23 5.00
N ALA A 138 6.53 -14.93 5.29
CA ALA A 138 7.55 -13.90 5.04
C ALA A 138 8.08 -13.81 3.59
N SER A 139 8.61 -12.67 3.18
CA SER A 139 9.36 -12.56 1.91
C SER A 139 10.75 -13.19 2.01
N GLY A 140 11.36 -13.48 0.86
CA GLY A 140 12.82 -13.67 0.77
C GLY A 140 13.61 -12.41 1.14
N SER A 141 14.90 -12.57 1.43
CA SER A 141 15.79 -11.44 1.72
C SER A 141 16.27 -10.75 0.44
N ILE A 142 15.72 -9.56 0.17
CA ILE A 142 15.89 -8.85 -1.11
C ILE A 142 17.34 -8.46 -1.46
N ASP A 143 18.26 -8.45 -0.50
CA ASP A 143 19.68 -8.19 -0.75
C ASP A 143 20.38 -9.37 -1.46
N ARG A 144 19.83 -10.59 -1.39
CA ARG A 144 20.49 -11.82 -1.84
C ARG A 144 19.64 -12.72 -2.72
N GLU A 145 18.34 -12.75 -2.49
CA GLU A 145 17.41 -13.67 -3.14
C GLU A 145 16.11 -12.96 -3.55
N ASP A 146 15.33 -13.61 -4.39
CA ASP A 146 14.05 -13.04 -4.83
C ASP A 146 13.07 -13.00 -3.65
N ALA A 147 12.32 -11.91 -3.53
CA ALA A 147 11.33 -11.74 -2.47
C ALA A 147 10.23 -12.79 -2.53
N MET A 148 9.87 -13.21 -3.74
CA MET A 148 8.83 -14.18 -4.01
C MET A 148 9.03 -14.84 -5.39
N SER A 149 8.35 -15.96 -5.63
CA SER A 149 8.30 -16.65 -6.92
C SER A 149 7.31 -16.00 -7.91
N ASP A 150 7.31 -16.46 -9.16
CA ASP A 150 6.36 -16.01 -10.19
C ASP A 150 4.90 -16.29 -9.80
N GLU A 151 4.65 -17.43 -9.14
CA GLU A 151 3.33 -17.80 -8.62
C GLU A 151 2.88 -16.85 -7.52
N GLU A 152 3.79 -16.58 -6.59
CA GLU A 152 3.50 -15.77 -5.41
C GLU A 152 3.30 -14.30 -5.77
N VAL A 153 4.05 -13.73 -6.72
CA VAL A 153 3.81 -12.34 -7.18
C VAL A 153 2.46 -12.21 -7.85
N ARG A 154 2.08 -13.14 -8.73
CA ARG A 154 0.76 -13.12 -9.36
C ARG A 154 -0.34 -13.25 -8.32
N ARG A 155 -0.21 -14.19 -7.38
CA ARG A 155 -1.17 -14.36 -6.28
C ARG A 155 -1.32 -13.09 -5.45
N ALA A 156 -0.21 -12.43 -5.11
CA ALA A 156 -0.23 -11.16 -4.38
C ALA A 156 -0.99 -10.07 -5.16
N LEU A 157 -0.73 -9.94 -6.46
CA LEU A 157 -1.43 -8.98 -7.32
C LEU A 157 -2.95 -9.28 -7.39
N GLU A 158 -3.33 -10.55 -7.57
CA GLU A 158 -4.74 -10.99 -7.56
C GLU A 158 -5.45 -10.70 -6.24
N ILE A 159 -4.75 -10.84 -5.11
CA ILE A 159 -5.25 -10.49 -3.78
C ILE A 159 -5.49 -8.98 -3.66
N GLY A 160 -4.55 -8.16 -4.11
CA GLY A 160 -4.71 -6.70 -4.11
C GLY A 160 -5.91 -6.24 -4.92
N ILE A 161 -6.07 -6.78 -6.14
CA ILE A 161 -7.24 -6.54 -6.99
C ILE A 161 -8.53 -6.92 -6.26
N ARG A 162 -8.58 -8.13 -5.69
CA ARG A 162 -9.76 -8.62 -4.98
C ARG A 162 -10.13 -7.76 -3.78
N LEU A 163 -9.15 -7.31 -2.99
CA LEU A 163 -9.39 -6.46 -1.83
C LEU A 163 -9.96 -5.09 -2.23
N ALA A 164 -9.50 -4.53 -3.34
CA ALA A 164 -10.05 -3.28 -3.87
C ALA A 164 -11.48 -3.48 -4.39
N ASP A 165 -11.71 -4.56 -5.16
CA ASP A 165 -13.03 -4.87 -5.68
C ASP A 165 -14.05 -5.10 -4.57
N GLU A 166 -13.71 -5.92 -3.57
CA GLU A 166 -14.57 -6.16 -2.41
C GLU A 166 -14.89 -4.87 -1.66
N ALA A 167 -13.89 -4.03 -1.38
CA ALA A 167 -14.12 -2.78 -0.67
C ALA A 167 -15.06 -1.84 -1.43
N VAL A 168 -14.88 -1.71 -2.75
CA VAL A 168 -15.72 -0.84 -3.60
C VAL A 168 -17.11 -1.44 -3.80
N ASP A 169 -17.24 -2.74 -4.02
CA ASP A 169 -18.53 -3.43 -4.18
C ASP A 169 -19.37 -3.39 -2.90
N GLU A 170 -18.71 -3.38 -1.74
CA GLU A 170 -19.36 -3.21 -0.44
C GLU A 170 -19.70 -1.75 -0.12
N GLY A 171 -19.36 -0.79 -0.99
CA GLY A 171 -19.80 0.60 -0.89
C GLY A 171 -18.72 1.63 -0.52
N ALA A 172 -17.43 1.29 -0.49
CA ALA A 172 -16.39 2.26 -0.16
C ALA A 172 -16.34 3.41 -1.17
N ASP A 173 -16.50 4.65 -0.67
CA ASP A 173 -16.34 5.87 -1.44
C ASP A 173 -14.88 6.33 -1.49
N LEU A 174 -14.09 5.95 -0.48
CA LEU A 174 -12.68 6.30 -0.33
C LEU A 174 -11.90 5.14 0.27
N LEU A 175 -10.77 4.81 -0.35
CA LEU A 175 -9.85 3.80 0.16
C LEU A 175 -8.63 4.46 0.81
N ILE A 176 -8.05 3.78 1.80
CA ILE A 176 -6.80 4.18 2.45
C ILE A 176 -5.93 2.94 2.53
N ALA A 177 -4.75 2.99 1.92
CA ALA A 177 -3.79 1.90 1.95
C ALA A 177 -2.80 2.13 3.09
N GLY A 178 -2.66 1.15 3.98
CA GLY A 178 -1.61 1.11 5.00
C GLY A 178 -0.86 -0.21 4.94
N ASP A 179 0.33 -0.25 5.50
CA ASP A 179 1.14 -1.46 5.58
C ASP A 179 1.57 -1.76 7.02
N LEU A 180 1.92 -3.02 7.25
CA LEU A 180 2.42 -3.49 8.54
C LEU A 180 3.46 -4.57 8.30
N GLY A 181 4.68 -4.33 8.72
CA GLY A 181 5.71 -5.35 8.63
C GLY A 181 7.09 -4.91 9.05
N ILE A 182 7.75 -5.68 9.92
CA ILE A 182 9.15 -5.41 10.21
C ILE A 182 9.98 -5.60 8.95
N GLY A 183 10.77 -4.57 8.60
CA GLY A 183 11.64 -4.55 7.44
C GLY A 183 11.05 -3.88 6.19
N ASN A 184 9.75 -3.56 6.18
CA ASN A 184 9.05 -2.89 5.07
C ASN A 184 9.77 -1.61 4.58
N THR A 185 10.28 -0.77 5.48
CA THR A 185 10.95 0.49 5.10
C THR A 185 12.26 0.29 4.33
N THR A 186 12.86 -0.90 4.40
CA THR A 186 14.01 -1.29 3.57
C THR A 186 13.55 -1.66 2.16
N ILE A 187 12.40 -2.33 2.06
CA ILE A 187 11.73 -2.60 0.80
C ILE A 187 11.32 -1.29 0.12
N SER A 188 10.61 -0.41 0.84
CA SER A 188 10.17 0.90 0.32
C SER A 188 11.35 1.73 -0.19
N ALA A 189 12.44 1.84 0.58
CA ALA A 189 13.65 2.53 0.14
C ALA A 189 14.27 1.91 -1.12
N THR A 190 14.25 0.58 -1.25
CA THR A 190 14.73 -0.13 -2.45
C THR A 190 13.88 0.19 -3.66
N LEU A 191 12.55 0.16 -3.54
CA LEU A 191 11.63 0.45 -4.63
C LEU A 191 11.72 1.93 -5.06
N ILE A 192 11.78 2.86 -4.09
CA ILE A 192 11.97 4.29 -4.36
C ILE A 192 13.29 4.52 -5.09
N GLY A 193 14.40 3.95 -4.60
CA GLY A 193 15.71 4.07 -5.24
C GLY A 193 15.74 3.48 -6.65
N ALA A 194 15.13 2.32 -6.86
CA ALA A 194 15.04 1.67 -8.17
C ALA A 194 14.22 2.50 -9.18
N ALA A 195 13.06 3.02 -8.76
CA ALA A 195 12.18 3.81 -9.61
C ALA A 195 12.78 5.18 -9.95
N THR A 196 13.30 5.90 -8.94
CA THR A 196 13.80 7.27 -9.10
C THR A 196 15.24 7.33 -9.62
N GLY A 197 16.02 6.26 -9.45
CA GLY A 197 17.46 6.26 -9.69
C GLY A 197 18.28 7.03 -8.67
N SER A 198 17.68 7.38 -7.53
CA SER A 198 18.39 7.99 -6.41
C SER A 198 19.40 7.02 -5.78
N GLU A 199 20.47 7.54 -5.20
CA GLU A 199 21.43 6.71 -4.47
C GLU A 199 20.83 6.13 -3.18
N PRO A 200 21.25 4.93 -2.74
CA PRO A 200 20.76 4.31 -1.51
C PRO A 200 20.80 5.23 -0.28
N VAL A 201 21.86 6.02 -0.14
CA VAL A 201 22.05 6.94 1.00
C VAL A 201 21.00 8.06 1.06
N VAL A 202 20.37 8.39 -0.07
CA VAL A 202 19.34 9.45 -0.16
C VAL A 202 17.97 8.91 0.25
N VAL A 203 17.69 7.64 -0.05
CA VAL A 203 16.37 7.03 0.15
C VAL A 203 16.23 6.26 1.47
N VAL A 204 17.34 6.00 2.16
CA VAL A 204 17.33 5.28 3.45
C VAL A 204 17.10 6.24 4.61
N GLY A 205 15.87 6.19 5.15
CA GLY A 205 15.52 6.79 6.43
C GLY A 205 15.79 5.86 7.64
N ARG A 206 15.70 6.44 8.85
CA ARG A 206 15.86 5.70 10.11
C ARG A 206 14.68 4.79 10.49
N GLY A 207 13.53 4.91 9.81
CA GLY A 207 12.35 4.07 10.02
C GLY A 207 11.96 3.98 11.50
N THR A 208 12.03 2.77 12.06
CA THR A 208 11.71 2.43 13.45
C THR A 208 12.66 3.02 14.51
N GLY A 209 13.56 3.94 14.13
CA GLY A 209 14.50 4.61 15.04
C GLY A 209 15.87 3.94 15.11
N ILE A 210 16.34 3.34 14.02
CA ILE A 210 17.65 2.65 13.99
C ILE A 210 18.83 3.60 14.25
N ASP A 211 19.89 3.06 14.86
CA ASP A 211 21.16 3.74 15.07
C ASP A 211 22.00 3.83 13.78
N ASP A 212 23.19 4.42 13.85
CA ASP A 212 24.05 4.62 12.68
C ASP A 212 24.58 3.31 12.10
N GLU A 213 24.81 2.30 12.94
CA GLU A 213 25.22 0.97 12.49
C GLU A 213 24.06 0.24 11.78
N GLY A 214 22.84 0.37 12.29
CA GLY A 214 21.61 -0.09 11.63
C GLY A 214 21.39 0.61 10.31
N TRP A 215 21.60 1.93 10.25
CA TRP A 215 21.52 2.69 9.01
C TRP A 215 22.53 2.21 7.97
N LYS A 216 23.80 1.97 8.36
CA LYS A 216 24.83 1.41 7.46
C LYS A 216 24.42 0.04 6.89
N ARG A 217 23.93 -0.86 7.75
CA ARG A 217 23.43 -2.19 7.31
C ARG A 217 22.26 -2.05 6.35
N LYS A 218 21.30 -1.19 6.67
CA LYS A 218 20.13 -0.92 5.83
C LYS A 218 20.54 -0.33 4.47
N THR A 219 21.46 0.63 4.44
CA THR A 219 21.97 1.22 3.21
C THR A 219 22.71 0.19 2.33
N ALA A 220 23.51 -0.69 2.93
CA ALA A 220 24.15 -1.78 2.18
C ALA A 220 23.10 -2.74 1.57
N ALA A 221 22.09 -3.13 2.34
CA ALA A 221 21.00 -3.98 1.87
C ALA A 221 20.23 -3.33 0.70
N VAL A 222 19.85 -2.06 0.82
CA VAL A 222 19.17 -1.30 -0.23
C VAL A 222 20.03 -1.21 -1.49
N ARG A 223 21.32 -0.93 -1.34
CA ARG A 223 22.27 -0.91 -2.47
C ARG A 223 22.28 -2.25 -3.22
N ASP A 224 22.37 -3.36 -2.49
CA ASP A 224 22.48 -4.69 -3.07
C ASP A 224 21.18 -5.11 -3.76
N ALA A 225 20.03 -4.85 -3.12
CA ALA A 225 18.73 -5.10 -3.73
C ALA A 225 18.50 -4.25 -4.99
N MET A 226 18.82 -2.95 -4.95
CA MET A 226 18.74 -2.06 -6.12
C MET A 226 19.64 -2.54 -7.26
N PHE A 227 20.84 -3.05 -6.95
CA PHE A 227 21.73 -3.62 -7.96
C PHE A 227 21.12 -4.82 -8.68
N ARG A 228 20.40 -5.68 -7.95
CA ARG A 228 19.72 -6.87 -8.51
C ARG A 228 18.63 -6.49 -9.51
N VAL A 229 17.95 -5.36 -9.31
CA VAL A 229 16.83 -4.91 -10.17
C VAL A 229 17.17 -3.75 -11.13
N ARG A 230 18.43 -3.29 -11.18
CA ARG A 230 18.84 -2.10 -11.96
C ARG A 230 18.47 -2.12 -13.45
N ARG A 231 18.32 -3.31 -14.05
CA ARG A 231 17.97 -3.51 -15.48
C ARG A 231 16.48 -3.75 -15.72
N LEU A 232 15.67 -3.73 -14.66
CA LEU A 232 14.26 -4.11 -14.67
C LEU A 232 13.33 -2.92 -14.48
N ARG A 233 13.81 -1.67 -14.64
CA ARG A 233 13.01 -0.47 -14.38
C ARG A 233 11.70 -0.38 -15.19
N ASN A 234 11.66 -1.00 -16.37
CA ASN A 234 10.49 -1.04 -17.24
C ASN A 234 9.60 -2.28 -17.01
N ASP A 235 9.95 -3.11 -16.03
CA ASP A 235 9.19 -4.30 -15.64
C ASP A 235 8.85 -4.23 -14.14
N PRO A 236 7.80 -3.47 -13.77
CA PRO A 236 7.45 -3.28 -12.37
C PRO A 236 7.07 -4.58 -11.66
N VAL A 237 6.53 -5.56 -12.39
CA VAL A 237 6.18 -6.87 -11.81
C VAL A 237 7.44 -7.65 -11.44
N GLU A 238 8.45 -7.65 -12.30
CA GLU A 238 9.73 -8.29 -12.00
C GLU A 238 10.50 -7.56 -10.88
N VAL A 239 10.40 -6.22 -10.81
CA VAL A 239 10.93 -5.46 -9.67
C VAL A 239 10.24 -5.87 -8.38
N LEU A 240 8.91 -5.96 -8.36
CA LEU A 240 8.15 -6.42 -7.20
C LEU A 240 8.56 -7.84 -6.81
N ARG A 241 8.65 -8.75 -7.77
CA ARG A 241 9.01 -10.15 -7.52
C ARG A 241 10.39 -10.30 -6.87
N ARG A 242 11.39 -9.55 -7.35
CA ARG A 242 12.78 -9.69 -6.88
C ARG A 242 13.12 -8.88 -5.64
N ALA A 243 12.56 -7.68 -5.52
CA ALA A 243 13.02 -6.67 -4.56
C ALA A 243 11.89 -6.00 -3.76
N SER A 244 10.69 -6.59 -3.74
CA SER A 244 9.56 -6.17 -2.89
C SER A 244 9.23 -7.20 -1.80
N SER A 245 7.94 -7.40 -1.54
CA SER A 245 7.34 -8.40 -0.67
C SER A 245 5.87 -8.63 -1.07
N PRO A 246 5.25 -9.77 -0.68
CA PRO A 246 3.88 -10.08 -1.08
C PRO A 246 2.85 -9.02 -0.65
N ASP A 247 2.99 -8.46 0.56
CA ASP A 247 2.13 -7.40 1.10
C ASP A 247 2.24 -6.10 0.29
N ILE A 248 3.45 -5.65 -0.04
CA ILE A 248 3.65 -4.45 -0.86
C ILE A 248 3.22 -4.68 -2.31
N ALA A 249 3.40 -5.88 -2.86
CA ALA A 249 2.89 -6.24 -4.19
C ALA A 249 1.35 -6.24 -4.23
N ALA A 250 0.70 -6.78 -3.19
CA ALA A 250 -0.75 -6.71 -3.04
C ALA A 250 -1.24 -5.27 -2.89
N MET A 251 -0.56 -4.44 -2.10
CA MET A 251 -0.89 -3.02 -1.97
C MET A 251 -0.74 -2.27 -3.31
N ALA A 252 0.30 -2.54 -4.09
CA ALA A 252 0.47 -1.93 -5.42
C ALA A 252 -0.69 -2.29 -6.37
N ALA A 253 -1.13 -3.56 -6.36
CA ALA A 253 -2.28 -3.99 -7.15
C ALA A 253 -3.61 -3.42 -6.64
N PHE A 254 -3.78 -3.28 -5.32
CA PHE A 254 -4.92 -2.61 -4.71
C PHE A 254 -5.05 -1.16 -5.19
N LEU A 255 -3.94 -0.41 -5.22
CA LEU A 255 -3.90 0.96 -5.73
C LEU A 255 -4.22 1.03 -7.23
N ALA A 256 -3.64 0.14 -8.04
CA ALA A 256 -3.92 0.06 -9.46
C ALA A 256 -5.40 -0.27 -9.73
N GLN A 257 -5.98 -1.21 -8.97
CA GLN A 257 -7.37 -1.59 -9.11
C GLN A 257 -8.31 -0.47 -8.64
N ALA A 258 -8.00 0.24 -7.56
CA ALA A 258 -8.77 1.42 -7.15
C ALA A 258 -8.87 2.46 -8.28
N ALA A 259 -7.79 2.68 -9.04
CA ALA A 259 -7.81 3.55 -10.21
C ALA A 259 -8.70 3.01 -11.34
N VAL A 260 -8.68 1.70 -11.63
CA VAL A 260 -9.60 1.05 -12.58
C VAL A 260 -11.05 1.24 -12.14
N ARG A 261 -11.32 1.11 -10.84
CA ARG A 261 -12.64 1.28 -10.22
C ARG A 261 -13.06 2.75 -10.06
N ARG A 262 -12.18 3.70 -10.40
CA ARG A 262 -12.36 5.16 -10.21
C ARG A 262 -12.66 5.57 -8.76
N THR A 263 -12.14 4.80 -7.81
CA THR A 263 -12.29 5.09 -6.38
C THR A 263 -11.06 5.86 -5.89
N PRO A 264 -11.22 7.04 -5.28
CA PRO A 264 -10.10 7.80 -4.74
C PRO A 264 -9.39 7.01 -3.62
N VAL A 265 -8.08 7.23 -3.51
CA VAL A 265 -7.26 6.63 -2.46
C VAL A 265 -6.45 7.69 -1.74
N ILE A 266 -6.41 7.65 -0.40
CA ILE A 266 -5.43 8.36 0.40
C ILE A 266 -4.22 7.43 0.61
N LEU A 267 -3.04 7.94 0.25
CA LEU A 267 -1.77 7.27 0.51
C LEU A 267 -1.27 7.61 1.92
N ASP A 268 -0.71 6.62 2.60
CA ASP A 268 0.08 6.79 3.82
C ASP A 268 1.58 6.93 3.49
N GLY A 269 2.42 7.09 4.51
CA GLY A 269 3.86 6.93 4.44
C GLY A 269 4.31 5.47 4.56
N ALA A 270 5.63 5.29 4.61
CA ALA A 270 6.32 4.07 4.99
C ALA A 270 7.50 4.40 5.90
#